data_AF-A0A969ID74-F1
#
_entry.id   AF-A0A969ID74-F1
#
_cell.length_a   1.000
_cell.length_b   1.000
_cell.length_c   1.000
_cell.angle_alpha   90.00
_cell.angle_beta   90.00
_cell.angle_gamma   90.00
#
_symmetry.space_group_name_H-M   'P 1'
#
loop_
_entity.id
_entity.type
_entity.pdbx_description
1 polymer ?
#
loop_
_entity_poly.entity_id
_entity_poly.type
_entity_poly.pdbx_seq_one_letter_code
_entity_poly.pdbx_strand_id
1 'polypeptide(L)'
;MKQRLLLLTILISSVFNASLAEKPVYIQTSDGVIVFTDSAFTGSSHAVKLEVVADNIIRVISAPGKDILHTQSLVMVYTKKADLIWKLISSGEKLSLKTKALTAIINIKTGAVSFLDA
;
A
#
# COMPACT_ATOMS: atom_id res chain seq x y z
N MET A 1 -41.32 7.10 24.37
CA MET A 1 -41.18 6.16 23.22
C MET A 1 -40.50 6.80 22.02
N LYS A 2 -40.90 8.01 21.58
CA LYS A 2 -40.33 8.70 20.41
C LYS A 2 -38.81 8.97 20.47
N GLN A 3 -38.26 9.35 21.63
CA GLN A 3 -36.83 9.60 21.78
C GLN A 3 -35.96 8.33 21.76
N ARG A 4 -36.49 7.20 22.27
CA ARG A 4 -35.79 5.90 22.19
C ARG A 4 -35.76 5.37 20.75
N LEU A 5 -36.83 5.63 19.99
CA LEU A 5 -36.89 5.29 18.56
C LEU A 5 -35.91 6.14 17.73
N LEU A 6 -35.77 7.42 18.06
CA LEU A 6 -34.87 8.36 17.37
C LEU A 6 -33.38 8.06 17.67
N LEU A 7 -33.06 7.62 18.89
CA LEU A 7 -31.73 7.13 19.24
C LEU A 7 -31.38 5.82 18.51
N LEU A 8 -32.36 4.94 18.30
CA LEU A 8 -32.15 3.68 17.59
C LEU A 8 -31.88 3.90 16.09
N THR A 9 -32.57 4.84 15.45
CA THR A 9 -32.33 5.15 14.02
C THR A 9 -30.99 5.83 13.77
N ILE A 10 -30.50 6.69 14.67
CA ILE A 10 -29.16 7.28 14.58
C ILE A 10 -28.08 6.19 14.72
N LEU A 11 -28.26 5.27 15.67
CA LEU A 11 -27.32 4.17 15.89
C LEU A 11 -27.25 3.21 14.69
N ILE A 12 -28.38 2.90 14.04
CA ILE A 12 -28.42 2.04 12.85
C ILE A 12 -27.75 2.73 11.65
N SER A 13 -27.94 4.04 11.49
CA SER A 13 -27.36 4.83 10.39
C SER A 13 -25.84 4.91 10.45
N SER A 14 -25.24 4.90 11.65
CA SER A 14 -23.78 4.89 11.79
C SER A 14 -23.14 3.53 11.47
N VAL A 15 -23.84 2.41 11.69
CA VAL A 15 -23.30 1.06 11.36
C VAL A 15 -23.30 0.80 9.85
N PHE A 16 -24.30 1.30 9.12
CA PHE A 16 -24.39 1.10 7.66
C PHE A 16 -23.25 1.79 6.88
N ASN A 17 -22.77 2.94 7.35
CA ASN A 17 -21.70 3.68 6.68
C ASN A 17 -20.33 2.96 6.77
N ALA A 18 -20.07 2.20 7.84
CA ALA A 18 -18.80 1.50 8.02
C ALA A 18 -18.60 0.34 7.02
N SER A 19 -19.69 -0.26 6.52
CA SER A 19 -19.64 -1.42 5.62
C SER A 19 -19.44 -1.06 4.13
N LEU A 20 -19.59 0.23 3.78
CA LEU A 20 -19.40 0.76 2.42
C LEU A 20 -18.00 1.33 2.18
N ALA A 21 -17.11 1.27 3.19
CA ALA A 21 -15.73 1.69 3.01
C ALA A 21 -15.04 0.79 1.97
N GLU A 22 -14.67 1.39 0.84
CA GLU A 22 -13.90 0.72 -0.21
C GLU A 22 -12.60 0.17 0.40
N LYS A 23 -12.27 -1.08 0.05
CA LYS A 23 -11.04 -1.72 0.56
C LYS A 23 -9.84 -0.87 0.16
N PRO A 24 -8.88 -0.65 1.08
CA PRO A 24 -7.74 0.21 0.78
C PRO A 24 -6.94 -0.36 -0.38
N VAL A 25 -6.75 0.45 -1.44
CA VAL A 25 -6.05 0.05 -2.66
C VAL A 25 -4.54 -0.19 -2.43
N TYR A 26 -4.03 0.34 -1.32
CA TYR A 26 -2.68 0.10 -0.84
C TYR A 26 -2.64 0.16 0.70
N ILE A 27 -1.62 -0.46 1.29
CA ILE A 27 -1.32 -0.41 2.73
C ILE A 27 0.06 0.20 2.89
N GLN A 28 0.13 1.34 3.59
CA GLN A 28 1.41 1.89 4.02
C GLN A 28 1.95 1.07 5.19
N THR A 29 3.23 0.71 5.11
CA THR A 29 3.96 -0.06 6.12
C THR A 29 5.05 0.82 6.73
N SER A 30 5.68 0.38 7.83
CA SER A 30 6.77 1.12 8.46
C SER A 30 7.97 1.34 7.53
N ASP A 31 8.15 0.47 6.54
CA ASP A 31 9.29 0.46 5.63
C ASP A 31 8.89 0.60 4.15
N GLY A 32 7.69 1.08 3.85
CA GLY A 32 7.27 1.34 2.47
C GLY A 32 5.79 1.11 2.25
N VAL A 33 5.42 0.45 1.16
CA VAL A 33 4.02 0.31 0.76
C VAL A 33 3.73 -1.01 0.05
N ILE A 34 2.54 -1.57 0.27
CA ILE A 34 1.99 -2.72 -0.45
C ILE A 34 0.81 -2.22 -1.29
N VAL A 35 0.83 -2.49 -2.59
CA VAL A 35 -0.25 -2.14 -3.53
C VAL A 35 -0.94 -3.42 -3.99
N PHE A 36 -2.26 -3.40 -4.06
CA PHE A 36 -3.05 -4.51 -4.60
C PHE A 36 -3.55 -4.16 -5.99
N THR A 37 -3.15 -4.95 -6.99
CA THR A 37 -3.51 -4.70 -8.39
C THR A 37 -4.98 -5.01 -8.64
N ASP A 38 -5.52 -4.30 -9.63
CA ASP A 38 -6.86 -4.54 -10.12
C ASP A 38 -6.86 -5.78 -11.04
N SER A 39 -7.65 -6.78 -10.66
CA SER A 39 -7.81 -8.01 -11.44
C SER A 39 -8.39 -7.76 -12.83
N ALA A 40 -9.11 -6.66 -13.04
CA ALA A 40 -9.60 -6.28 -14.38
C ALA A 40 -8.46 -5.92 -15.34
N PHE A 41 -7.32 -5.44 -14.82
CA PHE A 41 -6.15 -5.06 -15.62
C PHE A 41 -5.10 -6.19 -15.69
N THR A 42 -5.00 -6.99 -14.63
CA THR A 42 -3.92 -7.98 -14.47
C THR A 42 -4.39 -9.43 -14.59
N GLY A 43 -5.70 -9.66 -14.79
CA GLY A 43 -6.32 -10.99 -14.89
C GLY A 43 -6.50 -11.70 -13.53
N SER A 44 -5.66 -11.39 -12.55
CA SER A 44 -5.79 -11.85 -11.16
C SER A 44 -5.34 -10.78 -10.19
N SER A 45 -5.73 -10.83 -8.92
CA SER A 45 -5.26 -9.85 -7.94
C SER A 45 -3.83 -10.20 -7.52
N HIS A 46 -2.90 -9.25 -7.66
CA HIS A 46 -1.52 -9.37 -7.23
C HIS A 46 -1.21 -8.36 -6.12
N ALA A 47 -0.19 -8.67 -5.32
CA ALA A 47 0.36 -7.77 -4.32
C ALA A 47 1.77 -7.36 -4.73
N VAL A 48 2.03 -6.05 -4.79
CA VAL A 48 3.34 -5.48 -5.08
C VAL A 48 3.80 -4.65 -3.89
N LYS A 49 4.86 -5.10 -3.20
CA LYS A 49 5.50 -4.36 -2.10
C LYS A 49 6.70 -3.58 -2.63
N LEU A 50 6.74 -2.29 -2.31
CA LEU A 50 7.94 -1.47 -2.32
C LEU A 50 8.45 -1.33 -0.89
N GLU A 51 9.67 -1.80 -0.64
CA GLU A 51 10.33 -1.78 0.66
C GLU A 51 11.59 -0.91 0.58
N VAL A 52 11.63 0.16 1.36
CA VAL A 52 12.76 1.10 1.45
C VAL A 52 13.87 0.47 2.27
N VAL A 53 15.01 0.21 1.64
CA VAL A 53 16.18 -0.42 2.27
C VAL A 53 17.25 0.64 2.58
N ALA A 54 17.41 1.63 1.71
CA ALA A 54 18.27 2.79 1.89
C ALA A 54 17.79 3.95 0.98
N ASP A 55 18.36 5.14 1.13
CA ASP A 55 18.03 6.32 0.31
C ASP A 55 18.17 6.07 -1.20
N ASN A 56 19.02 5.13 -1.62
CA ASN A 56 19.26 4.76 -3.01
C ASN A 56 18.91 3.29 -3.32
N ILE A 57 18.21 2.59 -2.41
CA ILE A 57 17.85 1.18 -2.57
C ILE A 57 16.39 0.95 -2.16
N ILE A 58 15.57 0.52 -3.12
CA ILE A 58 14.21 0.00 -2.88
C ILE A 58 14.15 -1.43 -3.35
N ARG A 59 13.62 -2.31 -2.49
CA ARG A 59 13.33 -3.69 -2.82
C ARG A 59 11.89 -3.80 -3.33
N VAL A 60 11.73 -4.41 -4.49
CA VAL A 60 10.42 -4.72 -5.10
C VAL A 60 10.11 -6.19 -4.89
N ILE A 61 8.93 -6.49 -4.35
CA ILE A 61 8.43 -7.86 -4.21
C ILE A 61 7.07 -7.91 -4.89
N SER A 62 6.90 -8.83 -5.83
CA SER A 62 5.60 -9.11 -6.45
C SER A 62 5.20 -10.53 -6.12
N ALA A 63 3.97 -10.72 -5.65
CA ALA A 63 3.39 -12.02 -5.35
C ALA A 63 2.05 -12.21 -6.07
N PRO A 64 1.76 -13.42 -6.56
CA PRO A 64 0.41 -13.77 -6.97
C PRO A 64 -0.50 -13.80 -5.74
N GLY A 65 -1.71 -13.24 -5.85
CA GLY A 65 -2.63 -13.14 -4.72
C GLY A 65 -2.40 -11.91 -3.84
N LYS A 66 -2.92 -11.96 -2.61
CA LYS A 66 -2.92 -10.81 -1.68
C LYS A 66 -1.88 -10.92 -0.57
N ASP A 67 -1.29 -12.10 -0.40
CA ASP A 67 -0.36 -12.37 0.70
C ASP A 67 1.08 -12.34 0.20
N ILE A 68 1.91 -11.53 0.85
CA ILE A 68 3.36 -11.52 0.63
C ILE A 68 4.01 -12.21 1.82
N LEU A 69 4.49 -13.42 1.60
CA LEU A 69 5.18 -14.19 2.64
C LEU A 69 6.53 -13.53 2.97
N HIS A 70 6.73 -13.26 4.26
CA HIS A 70 8.02 -12.77 4.73
C HIS A 70 8.99 -13.94 4.89
N THR A 71 9.85 -14.14 3.89
CA THR A 71 10.94 -15.12 3.95
C THR A 71 12.27 -14.38 4.01
N GLN A 72 13.13 -14.78 4.95
CA GLN A 72 14.48 -14.25 5.04
C GLN A 72 15.29 -14.73 3.83
N SER A 73 15.89 -13.78 3.10
CA SER A 73 16.78 -14.13 1.99
C SER A 73 18.16 -14.53 2.52
N LEU A 74 18.74 -15.57 1.93
CA LEU A 74 20.10 -16.03 2.26
C LEU A 74 21.20 -15.15 1.67
N VAL A 75 20.88 -14.30 0.68
CA VAL A 75 21.84 -13.41 0.01
C VAL A 75 21.71 -11.94 0.43
N MET A 76 20.66 -11.58 1.17
CA MET A 76 20.50 -10.23 1.69
C MET A 76 21.27 -10.09 3.00
N VAL A 77 22.45 -9.49 2.95
CA VAL A 77 23.34 -9.28 4.10
C VAL A 77 23.17 -7.91 4.77
N TYR A 78 22.25 -7.07 4.27
CA TYR A 78 22.04 -5.73 4.79
C TYR A 78 21.15 -5.72 6.03
N THR A 79 21.42 -4.79 6.94
CA THR A 79 20.51 -4.43 8.03
C THR A 79 19.72 -3.19 7.62
N LYS A 80 18.39 -3.23 7.76
CA LYS A 80 17.54 -2.06 7.50
C LYS A 80 17.96 -0.91 8.41
N LYS A 81 18.23 0.26 7.83
CA LYS A 81 18.50 1.47 8.62
C LYS A 81 17.20 1.92 9.30
N ALA A 82 17.27 2.18 10.61
CA ALA A 82 16.10 2.53 11.42
C ALA A 82 15.53 3.93 11.10
N ASP A 83 16.34 4.83 10.53
CA ASP A 83 16.02 6.26 10.42
C ASP A 83 15.85 6.76 8.98
N LEU A 84 15.33 5.92 8.08
CA LEU A 84 15.11 6.31 6.69
C LEU A 84 13.90 7.23 6.57
N ILE A 85 14.14 8.46 6.09
CA ILE A 85 13.07 9.42 5.81
C ILE A 85 12.60 9.21 4.38
N TRP A 86 11.34 8.82 4.22
CA TRP A 86 10.69 8.68 2.94
C TRP A 86 9.27 9.24 3.00
N LYS A 87 8.71 9.56 1.83
CA LYS A 87 7.37 10.10 1.68
C LYS A 87 6.58 9.29 0.67
N LEU A 88 5.30 9.11 0.94
CA LEU A 88 4.36 8.49 0.01
C LEU A 88 3.41 9.56 -0.51
N ILE A 89 3.33 9.72 -1.82
CA ILE A 89 2.47 10.69 -2.48
C ILE A 89 1.53 9.94 -3.42
N SER A 90 0.23 10.02 -3.16
CA SER A 90 -0.80 9.48 -4.05
C SER A 90 -1.22 10.54 -5.08
N SER A 91 -1.24 10.17 -6.36
CA SER A 91 -1.69 11.02 -7.46
C SER A 91 -2.50 10.18 -8.45
N GLY A 92 -3.82 10.17 -8.26
CA GLY A 92 -4.74 9.39 -9.08
C GLY A 92 -4.40 7.90 -9.05
N GLU A 93 -4.03 7.36 -10.21
CA GLU A 93 -3.69 5.94 -10.39
C GLU A 93 -2.22 5.60 -10.09
N LYS A 94 -1.45 6.57 -9.60
CA LYS A 94 -0.03 6.41 -9.30
C LYS A 94 0.25 6.69 -7.84
N LEU A 95 1.15 5.91 -7.28
CA LEU A 95 1.69 6.10 -5.95
C LEU A 95 3.20 6.29 -6.05
N SER A 96 3.70 7.42 -5.54
CA SER A 96 5.12 7.75 -5.59
C SER A 96 5.73 7.61 -4.19
N LEU A 97 6.63 6.66 -4.04
CA LEU A 97 7.49 6.51 -2.87
C LEU A 97 8.79 7.27 -3.12
N LYS A 98 9.01 8.34 -2.35
CA LYS A 98 10.17 9.23 -2.48
C LYS A 98 11.10 9.06 -1.30
N THR A 99 12.38 8.89 -1.59
CA THR A 99 13.48 8.93 -0.61
C THR A 99 14.34 10.18 -0.86
N LYS A 100 15.50 10.30 -0.21
CA LYS A 100 16.45 11.38 -0.50
C LYS A 100 17.09 11.29 -1.88
N ALA A 101 17.34 10.08 -2.41
CA ALA A 101 18.12 9.91 -3.64
C ALA A 101 17.34 9.27 -4.79
N LEU A 102 16.13 8.76 -4.56
CA LEU A 102 15.36 8.07 -5.59
C LEU A 102 13.84 8.17 -5.39
N THR A 103 13.10 8.16 -6.50
CA THR A 103 11.64 8.07 -6.53
C THR A 103 11.21 6.78 -7.21
N ALA A 104 10.43 5.94 -6.51
CA ALA A 104 9.74 4.80 -7.11
C ALA A 104 8.27 5.14 -7.32
N ILE A 105 7.78 5.00 -8.55
CA ILE A 105 6.39 5.24 -8.92
C ILE A 105 5.76 3.90 -9.26
N ILE A 106 4.67 3.55 -8.59
CA ILE A 106 3.87 2.36 -8.88
C ILE A 106 2.51 2.75 -9.43
N ASN A 107 2.11 2.12 -10.54
CA ASN A 107 0.74 2.19 -11.03
C ASN A 107 -0.14 1.26 -10.18
N ILE A 108 -1.19 1.80 -9.60
CA ILE A 108 -2.04 1.11 -8.63
C ILE A 108 -2.85 -0.02 -9.28
N LYS A 109 -3.28 0.17 -10.54
CA LYS A 109 -4.08 -0.82 -11.28
C LYS A 109 -3.23 -1.99 -11.77
N THR A 110 -2.05 -1.72 -12.31
CA THR A 110 -1.21 -2.74 -12.97
C THR A 110 -0.08 -3.28 -12.10
N GLY A 111 0.30 -2.57 -11.03
CA GLY A 111 1.46 -2.89 -10.21
C GLY A 111 2.80 -2.57 -10.87
N ALA A 112 2.81 -1.97 -12.06
CA ALA A 112 4.03 -1.61 -12.77
C ALA A 112 4.82 -0.54 -12.01
N VAL A 113 6.13 -0.75 -11.86
CA VAL A 113 7.03 0.14 -11.10
C VAL A 113 8.00 0.83 -12.06
N SER A 114 8.24 2.12 -11.85
CA SER A 114 9.24 2.92 -12.57
C SER A 114 10.10 3.67 -11.55
N PHE A 115 11.39 3.77 -11.83
CA PHE A 115 12.35 4.46 -10.98
C PHE A 115 12.85 5.72 -11.65
N LEU A 116 12.89 6.80 -10.88
CA LEU A 116 13.45 8.09 -11.26
C LEU A 116 14.51 8.51 -10.23
N ASP A 117 15.41 9.39 -10.64
CA ASP A 117 16.23 10.15 -9.72
C ASP A 117 15.37 11.13 -8.87
N ALA A 118 16.01 11.78 -7.91
CA ALA A 118 15.36 12.65 -6.92
C ALA A 118 14.93 14.00 -7.48
#